data_AF-A0A6L6CWC9-F1
#
_entry.id   AF-A0A6L6CWC9-F1
#
_cell.length_a   1.000
_cell.length_b   1.000
_cell.length_c   1.000
_cell.angle_alpha   90.00
_cell.angle_beta   90.00
_cell.angle_gamma   90.00
#
_symmetry.space_group_name_H-M   'P 1'
#
loop_
_entity.id
_entity.type
_entity.pdbx_description
1 polymer ?
#
loop_
_entity_poly.entity_id
_entity_poly.type
_entity_poly.pdbx_seq_one_letter_code
_entity_poly.pdbx_strand_id
1 'polypeptide(L)' 'MIPALDAAARMIAELSAESSQVPSVSFTDSDVAVAVHLRVPQVAPFFALTVTRVSREPFERYVAESDR' A
#
# COMPACT_ATOMS: atom_id res chain seq x y z
N MET A 1 8.24 -7.83 10.98
CA MET A 1 7.51 -6.71 10.35
C MET A 1 7.40 -7.04 8.87
N ILE A 2 6.21 -7.00 8.27
CA ILE A 2 6.02 -7.42 6.87
C ILE A 2 6.66 -6.37 5.97
N PRO A 3 7.67 -6.69 5.14
CA PRO A 3 8.40 -5.70 4.34
C PRO A 3 7.50 -4.83 3.45
N ALA A 4 6.38 -5.40 3.01
CA ALA A 4 5.38 -4.73 2.19
C ALA A 4 4.65 -3.58 2.94
N LEU A 5 4.47 -3.71 4.26
CA LEU A 5 3.84 -2.67 5.09
C LEU A 5 4.82 -1.50 5.35
N ASP A 6 6.11 -1.79 5.52
CA ASP A 6 7.15 -0.77 5.65
C ASP A 6 7.33 0.02 4.35
N ALA A 7 7.31 -0.68 3.21
CA ALA A 7 7.32 -0.03 1.90
C ALA A 7 6.10 0.89 1.72
N ALA A 8 4.91 0.46 2.18
CA ALA A 8 3.70 1.29 2.16
C ALA A 8 3.84 2.54 3.03
N ALA A 9 4.31 2.39 4.27
CA ALA A 9 4.53 3.49 5.20
C ALA A 9 5.56 4.49 4.66
N ARG A 10 6.65 4.00 4.06
CA ARG A 10 7.65 4.82 3.40
C ARG A 10 7.07 5.58 2.21
N MET A 11 6.26 4.93 1.38
CA MET A 11 5.60 5.58 0.25
C MET A 11 4.65 6.69 0.69
N ILE A 12 3.88 6.48 1.77
CA ILE A 12 3.03 7.52 2.37
C ILE A 12 3.88 8.74 2.77
N ALA A 13 5.00 8.48 3.45
CA ALA A 13 5.92 9.54 3.90
C ALA A 13 6.57 10.29 2.73
N GLU A 14 7.04 9.58 1.70
CA GLU A 14 7.64 10.17 0.49
C GLU A 14 6.63 11.04 -0.28
N LEU A 15 5.36 10.64 -0.30
CA LEU A 15 4.29 11.41 -0.93
C LEU A 15 3.82 12.60 -0.08
N SER A 16 4.34 12.78 1.14
CA SER A 16 3.85 13.75 2.13
C SER A 16 2.31 13.72 2.29
N ALA A 17 1.72 12.55 2.07
CA ALA A 17 0.28 12.39 1.94
C ALA A 17 -0.33 11.99 3.28
N GLU A 18 -1.53 12.51 3.57
CA GLU A 18 -2.29 12.06 4.73
C GLU A 18 -2.96 10.71 4.43
N SER A 19 -2.66 9.69 5.25
CA SER A 19 -3.34 8.41 5.14
C SER A 19 -4.79 8.54 5.60
N SER A 20 -5.75 8.21 4.74
CA SER A 20 -7.17 8.24 5.10
C SER A 20 -7.58 7.05 5.96
N GLN A 21 -6.88 5.92 5.83
CA GLN A 21 -7.12 4.66 6.53
C GLN A 21 -5.79 3.97 6.81
N VAL A 22 -5.79 2.98 7.70
CA VAL A 22 -4.61 2.12 7.91
C VAL A 22 -4.35 1.32 6.62
N PRO A 23 -3.10 1.28 6.12
CA PRO A 23 -2.75 0.43 4.98
C PRO A 23 -3.15 -1.01 5.24
N SER A 24 -3.68 -1.68 4.22
CA SER A 24 -4.07 -3.09 4.31
C SER A 24 -3.21 -3.95 3.40
N VAL A 25 -2.95 -5.17 3.86
CA VAL A 25 -2.22 -6.19 3.11
C VAL A 25 -3.13 -7.39 2.96
N SER A 26 -3.22 -7.90 1.75
CA SER A 26 -3.93 -9.14 1.43
C SER A 26 -2.99 -10.09 0.73
N PHE A 27 -3.06 -11.36 1.13
CA PHE A 27 -2.26 -12.44 0.58
C PHE A 27 -3.18 -13.32 -0.27
N THR A 28 -2.75 -13.63 -1.48
CA THR A 28 -3.33 -14.68 -2.32
C THR A 28 -2.28 -15.78 -2.54
N ASP A 29 -2.68 -16.89 -3.18
CA ASP A 29 -1.77 -18.02 -3.42
C ASP A 29 -0.54 -17.67 -4.27
N SER A 30 -0.55 -16.52 -4.98
CA SER A 30 0.53 -16.11 -5.90
C SER A 30 1.06 -14.71 -5.65
N ASP A 31 0.29 -13.83 -4.99
CA ASP A 31 0.64 -12.42 -4.85
C ASP A 31 0.41 -11.90 -3.43
N VAL A 32 1.18 -10.88 -3.07
CA VAL A 32 0.88 -9.97 -1.98
C VAL A 32 0.36 -8.67 -2.60
N ALA A 33 -0.84 -8.27 -2.21
CA ALA A 33 -1.41 -6.98 -2.59
C ALA A 33 -1.44 -6.05 -1.38
N VAL A 34 -0.83 -4.89 -1.54
CA VAL A 34 -0.82 -3.81 -0.55
C VAL A 34 -1.71 -2.69 -1.03
N ALA A 35 -2.70 -2.31 -0.25
CA ALA A 35 -3.60 -1.20 -0.53
C ALA A 35 -3.36 -0.05 0.44
N VAL A 36 -3.14 1.15 -0.13
CA VAL A 36 -2.96 2.39 0.61
C VAL A 36 -4.04 3.38 0.21
N HIS A 37 -4.71 3.96 1.20
CA HIS A 37 -5.76 4.97 1.01
C HIS A 37 -5.21 6.34 1.38
N LEU A 38 -5.08 7.22 0.39
CA LEU A 38 -4.48 8.54 0.55
C LEU A 38 -5.55 9.62 0.40
N ARG A 39 -5.54 10.60 1.31
CA ARG A 39 -6.25 11.85 1.09
C ARG A 39 -5.50 12.71 0.08
N VAL A 40 -6.24 13.29 -0.85
CA VAL A 40 -5.70 14.19 -1.86
C VAL A 40 -6.46 15.51 -1.86
N PRO A 41 -5.80 16.64 -2.20
CA PRO A 41 -6.49 17.91 -2.35
C PRO A 41 -7.59 17.83 -3.41
N GLN A 42 -8.78 18.34 -3.06
CA GLN A 42 -9.90 18.38 -4.01
C GLN A 42 -9.76 19.60 -4.92
N VAL A 43 -9.34 19.37 -6.17
CA VAL A 43 -9.18 20.43 -7.18
C VAL A 43 -10.48 20.81 -7.88
N ALA A 44 -11.51 19.95 -7.83
CA ALA A 44 -12.87 20.28 -8.27
C ALA A 44 -13.93 19.42 -7.55
N PRO A 45 -15.21 19.85 -7.49
CA PRO A 45 -16.25 19.21 -6.68
C PRO A 45 -16.54 17.75 -7.01
N PHE A 46 -16.23 17.32 -8.23
CA PHE A 46 -16.53 15.97 -8.73
C PHE A 46 -15.38 14.98 -8.57
N PHE A 47 -14.20 15.43 -8.13
CA PHE A 47 -13.06 14.56 -7.86
C PHE A 47 -13.13 13.97 -6.45
N ALA A 48 -12.75 12.70 -6.33
CA ALA A 48 -12.69 12.02 -5.06
C ALA A 48 -11.61 12.65 -4.14
N LEU A 49 -11.96 12.82 -2.87
CA LEU A 49 -11.05 13.27 -1.81
C LEU A 49 -10.06 12.19 -1.35
N THR A 50 -10.34 10.93 -1.71
CA THR A 50 -9.54 9.78 -1.34
C THR A 50 -9.24 8.95 -2.58
N VAL A 51 -7.98 8.58 -2.74
CA VAL A 51 -7.53 7.64 -3.78
C VAL A 51 -7.01 6.38 -3.13
N THR A 52 -7.30 5.23 -3.73
CA THR A 52 -6.73 3.96 -3.32
C THR A 52 -5.65 3.58 -4.32
N ARG A 53 -4.42 3.41 -3.84
CA ARG A 53 -3.34 2.81 -4.63
C ARG A 53 -3.11 1.40 -4.17
N VAL A 54 -3.03 0.48 -5.13
CA VAL A 54 -2.76 -0.93 -4.88
C VAL A 54 -1.46 -1.29 -5.59
N SER A 55 -0.50 -1.81 -4.85
CA SER A 55 0.68 -2.49 -5.42
C SER A 55 0.51 -3.99 -5.27
N ARG A 56 0.90 -4.74 -6.30
CA ARG A 56 0.91 -6.21 -6.27
C ARG A 56 2.30 -6.68 -6.61
N GLU A 57 2.80 -7.60 -5.79
CA GLU A 57 4.10 -8.21 -6.00
C GLU A 57 4.00 -9.72 -5.74
N PRO A 58 4.78 -10.55 -6.45
CA PRO A 58 4.74 -12.00 -6.27
C PRO A 58 5.01 -12.40 -4.83
N PHE A 59 4.25 -13.34 -4.30
CA PHE A 59 4.39 -13.83 -2.92
C PHE A 59 5.80 -14.36 -2.63
N GLU A 60 6.41 -15.03 -3.62
CA GLU A 60 7.78 -15.58 -3.58
C GLU A 60 8.84 -14.54 -3.18
N ARG A 61 8.61 -13.25 -3.43
CA ARG A 61 9.55 -12.17 -3.08
C ARG A 61 9.53 -11.82 -1.59
N TYR A 62 8.48 -12.20 -0.86
CA TYR A 62 8.32 -11.91 0.56
C TYR A 62 8.41 -13.14 1.46
N VAL A 63 8.49 -14.35 0.88
CA VAL A 63 8.96 -15.54 1.60
C VAL A 63 10.42 -15.29 1.92
N ALA A 64 10.71 -15.05 3.21
CA ALA A 64 12.06 -14.81 3.66
C ALA A 64 12.95 -16.01 3.31
N GLU A 65 14.20 -15.72 2.99
CA GLU A 65 15.33 -16.66 2.90
C GLU A 65 15.51 -17.53 4.17
N SER A 66 14.71 -17.31 5.22
CA SER A 66 14.64 -18.08 6.47
C SER A 66 13.93 -19.44 6.37
N ASP A 67 13.28 -19.77 5.24
CA ASP A 67 12.64 -21.08 5.00
C ASP A 67 13.42 -21.99 4.04
N ARG A 68 14.68 -21.67 3.74
CA ARG A 68 15.55 -22.47 2.86
C ARG A 68 16.56 -23.31 3.63
#